data_AF-A0A9P5P9C8-F1
#
_entry.id   AF-A0A9P5P9C8-F1
#
_cell.length_a   1.000
_cell.length_b   1.000
_cell.length_c   1.000
_cell.angle_alpha   90.00
_cell.angle_beta   90.00
_cell.angle_gamma   90.00
#
_symmetry.space_group_name_H-M   'P 1'
#
loop_
_entity.id
_entity.type
_entity.pdbx_description
1 polymer ?
#
loop_
_entity_poly.entity_id
_entity_poly.type
_entity_poly.pdbx_seq_one_letter_code
_entity_poly.pdbx_strand_id
1 'polypeptide(L)'
;MSEESRAIKRFGAAVVKGVDVILYRLRLTQIECILREGSHTTTNLNLKARKRLYIDLFELSRSVYSVSIRTRALRLIMRKIGQMDLKDITVAIVHQWSSKRQDDLREMLKEMLFCIRMYREPRLMPNVLDALRDDGLAKLISCHLVGLNAYGHGIPEFAGSLDILSTAEFRAPFLKLLRLIVSLSTSPTISRALLGLGILEFIIETSFQEAGPRYENPGESLLQAILGKLDPIQDIHSIPWIQEVINHRVMKLSVRPTLEFKSKKEAEIQRLSAIENILQNKDSGAVTDPNFKTQELYSDLLEWSCPGHSVLTRARAFRLIMHKIGRSDSEDLATAIVCLPSSDCQNLLWDMFFCIRIYKGTRLMSDVLRNASAPFGSLTAYYLAGLDAYSHEACGFPQQEVDVPVARAVFRTPFLMSLRSMVMLSTSPIFSRVLLGLEILEFILETSFQEVGSQYEGLGLSLLQVILEKLDPVQDIYYISQIQPSIDCRV
;
A
#
# COMPACT_ATOMS: atom_id res chain seq x y z
N MET A 1 -12.70 -28.20 30.16
CA MET A 1 -12.44 -29.09 29.00
C MET A 1 -11.12 -29.82 29.22
N SER A 2 -11.08 -31.14 29.10
CA SER A 2 -9.82 -31.91 29.25
C SER A 2 -8.81 -31.57 28.15
N GLU A 3 -7.52 -31.73 28.42
CA GLU A 3 -6.44 -31.51 27.45
C GLU A 3 -6.58 -32.40 26.22
N GLU A 4 -7.07 -33.63 26.41
CA GLU A 4 -7.41 -34.58 25.35
C GLU A 4 -8.46 -34.03 24.39
N SER A 5 -9.50 -33.35 24.91
CA SER A 5 -10.52 -32.70 24.08
C SER A 5 -9.97 -31.53 23.26
N ARG A 6 -8.96 -30.81 23.79
CA ARG A 6 -8.24 -29.76 23.04
C ARG A 6 -7.35 -30.37 21.95
N ALA A 7 -6.65 -31.46 22.24
CA ALA A 7 -5.77 -32.14 21.28
C ALA A 7 -6.56 -32.70 20.09
N ILE A 8 -7.70 -33.34 20.33
CA ILE A 8 -8.58 -33.88 19.27
C ILE A 8 -9.12 -32.75 18.39
N LYS A 9 -9.55 -31.62 18.98
CA LYS A 9 -10.01 -30.44 18.20
C LYS A 9 -8.90 -29.84 17.34
N ARG A 10 -7.67 -29.74 17.88
CA ARG A 10 -6.50 -29.24 17.13
C ARG A 10 -6.14 -30.16 15.96
N PHE A 11 -6.14 -31.47 16.19
CA PHE A 11 -5.89 -32.46 15.15
C PHE A 11 -6.96 -32.42 14.05
N GLY A 12 -8.25 -32.40 14.43
CA GLY A 12 -9.35 -32.27 13.47
C GLY A 12 -9.24 -30.99 12.64
N ALA A 13 -8.94 -29.85 13.28
CA ALA A 13 -8.73 -28.58 12.57
C ALA A 13 -7.53 -28.62 11.62
N ALA A 14 -6.43 -29.27 12.00
CA ALA A 14 -5.25 -29.42 11.15
C ALA A 14 -5.54 -30.29 9.92
N VAL A 15 -6.27 -31.40 10.09
CA VAL A 15 -6.69 -32.28 8.98
C VAL A 15 -7.60 -31.53 8.02
N VAL A 16 -8.62 -30.82 8.52
CA VAL A 16 -9.54 -30.02 7.68
C VAL A 16 -8.78 -28.94 6.90
N LYS A 17 -7.89 -28.18 7.57
CA LYS A 17 -7.04 -27.19 6.89
C LYS A 17 -6.13 -27.82 5.83
N GLY A 18 -5.60 -29.01 6.08
CA GLY A 18 -4.78 -29.75 5.12
C GLY A 18 -5.57 -30.16 3.87
N VAL A 19 -6.80 -30.67 4.06
CA VAL A 19 -7.69 -31.06 2.95
C VAL A 19 -8.08 -29.85 2.11
N ASP A 20 -8.45 -28.74 2.74
CA ASP A 20 -8.81 -27.49 2.04
C ASP A 20 -7.67 -27.01 1.14
N VAL A 21 -6.43 -26.99 1.65
CA VAL A 21 -5.24 -26.59 0.88
C VAL A 21 -5.03 -27.50 -0.34
N ILE A 22 -5.23 -28.82 -0.20
CA ILE A 22 -5.14 -29.77 -1.32
C ILE A 22 -6.23 -29.48 -2.36
N LEU A 23 -7.47 -29.27 -1.93
CA LEU A 23 -8.58 -28.95 -2.82
C LEU A 23 -8.35 -27.66 -3.61
N TYR A 24 -7.87 -26.60 -2.96
CA TYR A 24 -7.56 -25.33 -3.63
C TYR A 24 -6.39 -25.47 -4.62
N ARG A 25 -5.36 -26.26 -4.29
CA ARG A 25 -4.25 -26.54 -5.22
C ARG A 25 -4.70 -27.32 -6.44
N LEU A 26 -5.56 -28.33 -6.26
CA LEU A 26 -6.16 -29.08 -7.36
C LEU A 26 -7.03 -28.17 -8.23
N ARG A 27 -7.86 -27.31 -7.62
CA ARG A 27 -8.69 -26.36 -8.34
C ARG A 27 -7.85 -25.38 -9.17
N LEU A 28 -6.77 -24.84 -8.62
CA LEU A 28 -5.84 -23.99 -9.36
C LEU A 28 -5.18 -24.72 -10.53
N THR A 29 -4.79 -25.98 -10.36
CA THR A 29 -4.24 -26.80 -11.46
C THR A 29 -5.27 -26.99 -12.57
N GLN A 30 -6.53 -27.26 -12.23
CA GLN A 30 -7.61 -27.35 -13.23
C GLN A 30 -7.82 -26.03 -13.98
N ILE A 31 -7.88 -24.90 -13.25
CA ILE A 31 -8.02 -23.58 -13.85
C ILE A 31 -6.85 -23.30 -14.80
N GLU A 32 -5.63 -23.61 -14.38
CA GLU A 32 -4.42 -23.42 -15.19
C GLU A 32 -4.43 -24.27 -16.47
N CYS A 33 -4.84 -25.54 -16.41
CA CYS A 33 -5.02 -26.39 -17.60
C CYS A 33 -6.04 -25.77 -18.56
N ILE A 34 -7.22 -25.37 -18.06
CA ILE A 34 -8.28 -24.79 -18.88
C ILE A 34 -7.83 -23.47 -19.53
N LEU A 35 -7.17 -22.60 -18.78
CA LEU A 35 -6.68 -21.31 -19.29
C LEU A 35 -5.52 -21.44 -20.29
N ARG A 36 -4.79 -22.57 -20.26
CA ARG A 36 -3.70 -22.91 -21.19
C ARG A 36 -4.23 -23.56 -22.47
N GLU A 37 -5.22 -24.44 -22.38
CA GLU A 37 -5.81 -25.10 -23.55
C GLU A 37 -6.63 -24.12 -24.40
N GLY A 38 -7.31 -23.18 -23.75
CA GLY A 38 -8.12 -22.16 -24.40
C GLY A 38 -7.35 -21.13 -25.25
N SER A 39 -6.00 -21.10 -25.21
CA SER A 39 -5.20 -20.23 -26.09
C SER A 39 -4.92 -20.83 -27.46
N HIS A 40 -5.09 -22.15 -27.65
CA HIS A 40 -4.78 -22.84 -28.91
C HIS A 40 -6.02 -23.42 -29.59
N THR A 41 -7.10 -23.61 -28.83
CA THR A 41 -8.35 -24.15 -29.34
C THR A 41 -9.43 -23.08 -29.16
N THR A 42 -9.93 -22.55 -30.28
CA THR A 42 -11.10 -21.66 -30.39
C THR A 42 -12.41 -22.33 -29.92
N THR A 43 -12.31 -23.39 -29.12
CA THR A 43 -13.45 -24.11 -28.55
C THR A 43 -14.19 -23.22 -27.55
N ASN A 44 -15.48 -23.05 -27.86
CA ASN A 44 -16.55 -22.37 -27.14
C ASN A 44 -16.70 -22.84 -25.68
N LEU A 45 -15.71 -22.61 -24.82
CA LEU A 45 -15.99 -22.55 -23.39
C LEU A 45 -17.02 -21.45 -23.19
N ASN A 46 -18.22 -21.85 -22.76
CA ASN A 46 -19.31 -20.93 -22.48
C ASN A 46 -18.78 -19.78 -21.60
N LEU A 47 -19.09 -18.53 -21.96
CA LEU A 47 -18.78 -17.31 -21.19
C LEU A 47 -19.04 -17.49 -19.69
N LYS A 48 -20.13 -18.19 -19.35
CA LYS A 48 -20.50 -18.52 -17.96
C LYS A 48 -19.46 -19.40 -17.25
N ALA A 49 -18.86 -20.36 -17.94
CA ALA A 49 -17.82 -21.21 -17.40
C ALA A 49 -16.52 -20.42 -17.17
N ARG A 50 -16.09 -19.61 -18.15
CA ARG A 50 -14.90 -18.76 -18.01
C ARG A 50 -15.05 -17.73 -16.89
N LYS A 51 -16.22 -17.08 -16.80
CA LYS A 51 -16.56 -16.17 -15.70
C LYS A 51 -16.39 -16.84 -14.33
N ARG A 52 -16.83 -18.11 -14.18
CA ARG A 52 -16.67 -18.86 -12.92
C ARG A 52 -15.20 -19.11 -12.59
N LEU A 53 -14.34 -19.39 -13.57
CA LEU A 53 -12.90 -19.58 -13.33
C LEU A 53 -12.27 -18.30 -12.75
N TYR A 54 -12.59 -17.13 -13.31
CA TYR A 54 -12.08 -15.86 -12.78
C TYR A 54 -12.64 -15.53 -11.40
N ILE A 55 -13.92 -15.85 -11.15
CA ILE A 55 -14.50 -15.72 -9.80
C ILE A 55 -13.71 -16.57 -8.79
N ASP A 56 -13.39 -17.81 -9.14
CA ASP A 56 -12.58 -18.70 -8.30
C ASP A 56 -11.17 -18.15 -8.11
N LEU A 57 -10.53 -17.60 -9.16
CA LEU A 57 -9.20 -16.99 -9.05
C LEU A 57 -9.19 -15.79 -8.10
N PHE A 58 -10.20 -14.93 -8.18
CA PHE A 58 -10.34 -13.78 -7.29
C PHE A 58 -10.64 -14.18 -5.85
N GLU A 59 -11.41 -15.24 -5.65
CA GLU A 59 -11.57 -15.83 -4.33
C GLU A 59 -10.20 -16.29 -3.80
N LEU A 60 -9.47 -17.08 -4.59
CA LEU A 60 -8.21 -17.68 -4.18
C LEU A 60 -7.05 -16.68 -4.04
N SER A 61 -7.19 -15.45 -4.54
CA SER A 61 -6.22 -14.36 -4.28
C SER A 61 -6.42 -13.67 -2.93
N ARG A 62 -7.52 -13.93 -2.22
CA ARG A 62 -7.82 -13.28 -0.93
C ARG A 62 -6.80 -13.64 0.15
N SER A 63 -6.59 -12.71 1.08
CA SER A 63 -5.65 -12.84 2.20
C SER A 63 -5.93 -14.02 3.14
N VAL A 64 -7.16 -14.53 3.18
CA VAL A 64 -7.56 -15.73 3.94
C VAL A 64 -6.82 -17.00 3.48
N TYR A 65 -6.35 -17.03 2.23
CA TYR A 65 -5.64 -18.18 1.68
C TYR A 65 -4.13 -18.09 1.91
N SER A 66 -3.47 -19.26 1.97
CA SER A 66 -2.00 -19.32 2.08
C SER A 66 -1.32 -18.55 0.94
N VAL A 67 -0.16 -17.95 1.22
CA VAL A 67 0.65 -17.22 0.22
C VAL A 67 0.84 -18.04 -1.06
N SER A 68 1.15 -19.33 -0.96
CA SER A 68 1.34 -20.20 -2.14
C SER A 68 0.11 -20.25 -3.07
N ILE A 69 -1.09 -20.29 -2.50
CA ILE A 69 -2.35 -20.27 -3.27
C ILE A 69 -2.55 -18.89 -3.90
N ARG A 70 -2.41 -17.83 -3.10
CA ARG A 70 -2.55 -16.43 -3.55
C ARG A 70 -1.60 -16.09 -4.68
N THR A 71 -0.31 -16.42 -4.53
CA THR A 71 0.72 -16.20 -5.55
C THR A 71 0.37 -16.87 -6.86
N ARG A 72 -0.09 -18.13 -6.81
CA ARG A 72 -0.46 -18.86 -8.03
C ARG A 72 -1.72 -18.30 -8.68
N ALA A 73 -2.71 -17.88 -7.89
CA ALA A 73 -3.91 -17.21 -8.39
C ALA A 73 -3.56 -15.86 -9.05
N LEU A 74 -2.81 -15.00 -8.34
CA LEU A 74 -2.34 -13.70 -8.83
C LEU A 74 -1.52 -13.86 -10.12
N ARG A 75 -0.61 -14.84 -10.19
CA ARG A 75 0.15 -15.18 -11.40
C ARG A 75 -0.74 -15.44 -12.61
N LEU A 76 -1.79 -16.24 -12.43
CA LEU A 76 -2.72 -16.58 -13.52
C LEU A 76 -3.52 -15.36 -13.96
N ILE A 77 -3.97 -14.55 -13.01
CA ILE A 77 -4.70 -13.31 -13.30
C ILE A 77 -3.80 -12.33 -14.06
N MET A 78 -2.64 -12.01 -13.51
CA MET A 78 -1.68 -11.07 -14.07
C MET A 78 -1.23 -11.47 -15.48
N ARG A 79 -1.00 -12.77 -15.72
CA ARG A 79 -0.69 -13.30 -17.06
C ARG A 79 -1.83 -13.03 -18.05
N LYS A 80 -3.08 -13.23 -17.65
CA LYS A 80 -4.23 -12.99 -18.54
C LYS A 80 -4.43 -11.51 -18.86
N ILE A 81 -4.14 -10.63 -17.91
CA ILE A 81 -4.13 -9.18 -18.13
C ILE A 81 -3.04 -8.84 -19.16
N GLY A 82 -1.82 -9.35 -19.00
CA GLY A 82 -0.73 -9.15 -19.96
C GLY A 82 -1.06 -9.62 -21.38
N GLN A 83 -1.80 -10.74 -21.49
CA GLN A 83 -2.29 -11.28 -22.77
C GLN A 83 -3.38 -10.44 -23.45
N MET A 84 -3.88 -9.38 -22.80
CA MET A 84 -5.01 -8.56 -23.24
C MET A 84 -6.31 -9.36 -23.49
N ASP A 85 -6.46 -10.54 -22.88
CA ASP A 85 -7.71 -11.30 -22.87
C ASP A 85 -8.65 -10.77 -21.78
N LEU A 86 -9.12 -9.53 -21.98
CA LEU A 86 -9.71 -8.73 -20.92
C LEU A 86 -11.22 -8.98 -20.73
N LYS A 87 -11.93 -9.45 -21.74
CA LYS A 87 -13.41 -9.49 -21.73
C LYS A 87 -13.96 -10.31 -20.55
N ASP A 88 -13.47 -11.54 -20.39
CA ASP A 88 -14.01 -12.48 -19.40
C ASP A 88 -13.62 -12.08 -17.98
N ILE A 89 -12.38 -11.59 -17.81
CA ILE A 89 -11.88 -11.10 -16.52
C ILE A 89 -12.60 -9.82 -16.09
N THR A 90 -12.84 -8.85 -17.00
CA THR A 90 -13.59 -7.63 -16.70
C THR A 90 -15.01 -7.97 -16.24
N VAL A 91 -15.71 -8.86 -16.94
CA VAL A 91 -17.08 -9.25 -16.57
C VAL A 91 -17.11 -9.91 -15.19
N ALA A 92 -16.09 -10.71 -14.85
CA ALA A 92 -15.97 -11.31 -13.53
C ALA A 92 -15.74 -10.26 -12.43
N ILE A 93 -14.86 -9.28 -12.67
CA ILE A 93 -14.58 -8.17 -11.73
C ILE A 93 -15.84 -7.34 -11.48
N VAL A 94 -16.50 -6.86 -12.53
CA VAL A 94 -17.70 -6.01 -12.40
C VAL A 94 -18.81 -6.73 -11.65
N HIS A 95 -18.98 -8.03 -11.89
CA HIS A 95 -19.95 -8.85 -11.16
C HIS A 95 -19.60 -9.08 -9.69
N GLN A 96 -18.31 -9.23 -9.37
CA GLN A 96 -17.90 -9.33 -7.96
C GLN A 96 -18.01 -7.98 -7.25
N TRP A 97 -17.75 -6.89 -7.95
CA TRP A 97 -17.87 -5.54 -7.40
C TRP A 97 -19.31 -5.19 -6.97
N SER A 98 -20.31 -5.69 -7.68
CA SER A 98 -21.72 -5.51 -7.29
C SER A 98 -22.17 -6.44 -6.15
N SER A 99 -21.32 -7.36 -5.69
CA SER A 99 -21.59 -8.24 -4.56
C SER A 99 -21.11 -7.65 -3.23
N LYS A 100 -21.39 -8.31 -2.10
CA LYS A 100 -20.90 -7.93 -0.75
C LYS A 100 -19.36 -8.00 -0.57
N ARG A 101 -18.58 -8.09 -1.66
CA ARG A 101 -17.14 -8.38 -1.66
C ARG A 101 -16.30 -7.25 -2.28
N GLN A 102 -16.74 -6.00 -2.12
CA GLN A 102 -16.04 -4.84 -2.69
C GLN A 102 -14.65 -4.67 -2.09
N ASP A 103 -14.50 -4.89 -0.79
CA ASP A 103 -13.21 -4.72 -0.10
C ASP A 103 -12.16 -5.73 -0.57
N ASP A 104 -12.53 -7.01 -0.68
CA ASP A 104 -11.64 -8.07 -1.20
C ASP A 104 -11.10 -7.71 -2.60
N LEU A 105 -11.98 -7.19 -3.46
CA LEU A 105 -11.64 -6.83 -4.83
C LEU A 105 -10.80 -5.55 -4.90
N ARG A 106 -11.04 -4.60 -3.99
CA ARG A 106 -10.22 -3.39 -3.83
C ARG A 106 -8.79 -3.75 -3.41
N GLU A 107 -8.62 -4.63 -2.44
CA GLU A 107 -7.29 -5.10 -2.01
C GLU A 107 -6.56 -5.82 -3.14
N MET A 108 -7.26 -6.64 -3.92
CA MET A 108 -6.66 -7.28 -5.08
C MET A 108 -6.22 -6.27 -6.16
N LEU A 109 -7.04 -5.25 -6.46
CA LEU A 109 -6.64 -4.19 -7.40
C LEU A 109 -5.44 -3.40 -6.87
N LYS A 110 -5.36 -3.18 -5.54
CA LYS A 110 -4.20 -2.58 -4.88
C LYS A 110 -2.94 -3.42 -5.10
N GLU A 111 -3.01 -4.75 -4.92
CA GLU A 111 -1.90 -5.68 -5.19
C GLU A 111 -1.47 -5.64 -6.67
N MET A 112 -2.41 -5.62 -7.61
CA MET A 112 -2.09 -5.53 -9.05
C MET A 112 -1.43 -4.20 -9.41
N LEU A 113 -1.97 -3.10 -8.91
CA LEU A 113 -1.41 -1.77 -9.10
C LEU A 113 0.01 -1.70 -8.53
N PHE A 114 0.22 -2.27 -7.33
CA PHE A 114 1.52 -2.38 -6.70
C PHE A 114 2.51 -3.19 -7.55
N CYS A 115 2.13 -4.39 -8.02
CA CYS A 115 2.96 -5.19 -8.95
C CYS A 115 3.46 -4.35 -10.13
N ILE A 116 2.56 -3.63 -10.80
CA ILE A 116 2.87 -2.91 -12.03
C ILE A 116 3.70 -1.65 -11.76
N ARG A 117 3.51 -1.00 -10.60
CA ARG A 117 4.38 0.10 -10.14
C ARG A 117 5.82 -0.36 -9.96
N MET A 118 6.03 -1.57 -9.41
CA MET A 118 7.37 -2.13 -9.14
C MET A 118 8.21 -2.37 -10.40
N TYR A 119 7.60 -2.45 -11.60
CA TYR A 119 8.32 -2.63 -12.87
C TYR A 119 9.38 -1.56 -13.14
N ARG A 120 9.25 -0.35 -12.57
CA ARG A 120 10.16 0.76 -12.85
C ARG A 120 11.56 0.62 -12.22
N GLU A 121 11.74 -0.33 -11.29
CA GLU A 121 13.01 -0.48 -10.56
C GLU A 121 13.59 -1.91 -10.60
N PRO A 122 13.74 -2.56 -11.78
CA PRO A 122 14.24 -3.95 -11.85
C PRO A 122 15.66 -4.08 -11.28
N ARG A 123 16.46 -3.02 -11.35
CA ARG A 123 17.87 -3.00 -10.92
C ARG A 123 18.05 -3.04 -9.39
N LEU A 124 17.01 -2.70 -8.62
CA LEU A 124 17.04 -2.77 -7.15
C LEU A 124 16.56 -4.12 -6.60
N MET A 125 15.86 -4.91 -7.42
CA MET A 125 15.15 -6.11 -6.99
C MET A 125 16.04 -7.29 -6.54
N PRO A 126 17.18 -7.61 -7.18
CA PRO A 126 18.03 -8.70 -6.72
C PRO A 126 18.54 -8.45 -5.29
N ASN A 127 18.94 -7.21 -5.00
CA ASN A 127 19.48 -6.81 -3.71
C ASN A 127 18.39 -6.75 -2.62
N VAL A 128 17.14 -6.43 -2.98
CA VAL A 128 15.99 -6.43 -2.05
C VAL A 128 15.62 -7.85 -1.63
N LEU A 129 15.65 -8.82 -2.55
CA LEU A 129 15.33 -10.22 -2.24
C LEU A 129 16.38 -10.87 -1.32
N ASP A 130 17.67 -10.58 -1.54
CA ASP A 130 18.76 -11.09 -0.69
C ASP A 130 18.78 -10.44 0.71
N ALA A 131 18.32 -9.19 0.81
CA ALA A 131 18.23 -8.42 2.04
C ALA A 131 17.02 -8.81 2.93
N LEU A 132 15.95 -9.31 2.32
CA LEU A 132 14.72 -9.72 3.00
C LEU A 132 14.77 -11.18 3.44
N ARG A 133 15.70 -11.53 4.33
CA ARG A 133 15.77 -12.87 4.95
C ARG A 133 14.61 -13.19 5.90
N ASP A 134 13.63 -12.29 6.04
CA ASP A 134 12.50 -12.44 6.94
C ASP A 134 11.23 -12.82 6.19
N ASP A 135 10.48 -13.77 6.76
CA ASP A 135 9.66 -14.69 6.01
C ASP A 135 8.36 -14.05 5.46
N GLY A 136 7.80 -13.03 6.11
CA GLY A 136 6.51 -12.41 5.73
C GLY A 136 6.60 -11.44 4.55
N LEU A 137 7.42 -10.39 4.67
CA LEU A 137 7.60 -9.37 3.63
C LEU A 137 8.28 -9.94 2.38
N ALA A 138 9.23 -10.87 2.55
CA ALA A 138 9.86 -11.58 1.43
C ALA A 138 8.84 -12.42 0.66
N LYS A 139 7.93 -13.12 1.36
CA LYS A 139 6.83 -13.87 0.74
C LYS A 139 5.88 -12.94 -0.02
N LEU A 140 5.57 -11.78 0.53
CA LEU A 140 4.70 -10.79 -0.12
C LEU A 140 5.38 -10.21 -1.37
N ILE A 141 6.63 -9.79 -1.30
CA ILE A 141 7.39 -9.27 -2.45
C ILE A 141 7.59 -10.37 -3.51
N SER A 142 7.89 -11.59 -3.09
CA SER A 142 7.96 -12.76 -3.99
C SER A 142 6.64 -13.00 -4.72
N CYS A 143 5.50 -12.89 -4.03
CA CYS A 143 4.17 -12.98 -4.64
C CYS A 143 4.00 -11.94 -5.76
N HIS A 144 4.28 -10.66 -5.46
CA HIS A 144 4.15 -9.59 -6.42
C HIS A 144 5.10 -9.73 -7.62
N LEU A 145 6.34 -10.20 -7.39
CA LEU A 145 7.32 -10.44 -8.45
C LEU A 145 6.90 -11.59 -9.37
N VAL A 146 6.36 -12.68 -8.81
CA VAL A 146 5.81 -13.77 -9.62
C VAL A 146 4.63 -13.27 -10.45
N GLY A 147 3.76 -12.43 -9.87
CA GLY A 147 2.66 -11.79 -10.59
C GLY A 147 3.16 -10.90 -11.73
N LEU A 148 4.12 -10.01 -11.45
CA LEU A 148 4.72 -9.10 -12.42
C LEU A 148 5.44 -9.84 -13.56
N ASN A 149 6.17 -10.91 -13.23
CA ASN A 149 6.83 -11.75 -14.22
C ASN A 149 5.81 -12.43 -15.14
N ALA A 150 4.72 -12.95 -14.57
CA ALA A 150 3.64 -13.54 -15.35
C ALA A 150 2.95 -12.52 -16.27
N TYR A 151 2.74 -11.30 -15.76
CA TYR A 151 2.19 -10.18 -16.52
C TYR A 151 3.07 -9.87 -17.74
N GLY A 152 4.37 -9.68 -17.54
CA GLY A 152 5.32 -9.45 -18.62
C GLY A 152 5.28 -10.55 -19.66
N HIS A 153 5.40 -11.82 -19.25
CA HIS A 153 5.31 -12.98 -20.15
C HIS A 153 3.97 -13.11 -20.87
N GLY A 154 2.92 -12.44 -20.39
CA GLY A 154 1.63 -12.38 -21.06
C GLY A 154 1.63 -11.45 -22.27
N ILE A 155 2.48 -10.42 -22.28
CA ILE A 155 2.53 -9.42 -23.35
C ILE A 155 3.21 -10.05 -24.58
N PRO A 156 2.54 -10.11 -25.76
CA PRO A 156 3.07 -10.80 -26.94
C PRO A 156 4.46 -10.30 -27.41
N GLU A 157 4.74 -9.01 -27.21
CA GLU A 157 5.99 -8.34 -27.59
C GLU A 157 7.14 -8.62 -26.60
N PHE A 158 6.87 -9.29 -25.48
CA PHE A 158 7.82 -9.56 -24.38
C PHE A 158 8.75 -10.76 -24.63
N ALA A 159 8.74 -11.36 -25.82
CA ALA A 159 9.32 -12.68 -26.09
C ALA A 159 10.87 -12.77 -26.06
N GLY A 160 11.59 -11.91 -25.33
CA GLY A 160 13.03 -12.11 -25.15
C GLY A 160 13.83 -11.07 -24.35
N SER A 161 13.31 -9.88 -24.05
CA SER A 161 14.06 -8.91 -23.22
C SER A 161 13.16 -7.88 -22.54
N LEU A 162 13.28 -7.79 -21.20
CA LEU A 162 12.64 -6.75 -20.38
C LEU A 162 13.11 -5.33 -20.76
N ASP A 163 14.28 -5.21 -21.40
CA ASP A 163 14.91 -3.91 -21.70
C ASP A 163 14.31 -3.22 -22.93
N ILE A 164 13.41 -3.88 -23.68
CA ILE A 164 12.91 -3.37 -24.97
C ILE A 164 11.55 -2.70 -24.85
N LEU A 165 10.68 -3.13 -23.93
CA LEU A 165 9.36 -2.50 -23.79
C LEU A 165 9.47 -1.13 -23.16
N SER A 166 8.87 -0.15 -23.82
CA SER A 166 8.64 1.15 -23.21
C SER A 166 7.79 0.97 -21.94
N THR A 167 7.98 1.87 -20.98
CA THR A 167 7.24 1.80 -19.73
C THR A 167 5.73 1.95 -19.99
N ALA A 168 5.36 2.69 -21.03
CA ALA A 168 3.98 2.84 -21.48
C ALA A 168 3.37 1.54 -22.05
N GLU A 169 4.08 0.83 -22.93
CA GLU A 169 3.61 -0.45 -23.51
C GLU A 169 3.38 -1.50 -22.43
N PHE A 170 4.30 -1.58 -21.47
CA PHE A 170 4.17 -2.51 -20.36
C PHE A 170 2.87 -2.26 -19.57
N ARG A 171 2.47 -1.00 -19.37
CA ARG A 171 1.32 -0.65 -18.51
C ARG A 171 -0.02 -0.63 -19.24
N ALA A 172 0.00 -0.57 -20.57
CA ALA A 172 -1.20 -0.45 -21.39
C ALA A 172 -2.24 -1.56 -21.16
N PRO A 173 -1.90 -2.86 -21.05
CA PRO A 173 -2.89 -3.91 -20.80
C PRO A 173 -3.69 -3.71 -19.52
N PHE A 174 -3.02 -3.30 -18.44
CA PHE A 174 -3.68 -3.04 -17.16
C PHE A 174 -4.56 -1.79 -17.18
N LEU A 175 -4.08 -0.69 -17.78
CA LEU A 175 -4.90 0.52 -17.93
C LEU A 175 -6.14 0.27 -18.81
N LYS A 176 -6.02 -0.55 -19.87
CA LYS A 176 -7.16 -1.02 -20.68
C LYS A 176 -8.13 -1.86 -19.85
N LEU A 177 -7.64 -2.74 -18.98
CA LEU A 177 -8.49 -3.52 -18.07
C LEU A 177 -9.30 -2.58 -17.17
N LEU A 178 -8.64 -1.64 -16.49
CA LEU A 178 -9.31 -0.69 -15.60
C LEU A 178 -10.36 0.14 -16.35
N ARG A 179 -10.05 0.59 -17.58
CA ARG A 179 -11.00 1.33 -18.42
C ARG A 179 -12.24 0.50 -18.71
N LEU A 180 -12.06 -0.77 -19.08
CA LEU A 180 -13.17 -1.68 -19.36
C LEU A 180 -14.02 -1.93 -18.11
N ILE A 181 -13.40 -2.12 -16.94
CA ILE A 181 -14.10 -2.30 -15.66
C ILE A 181 -14.97 -1.07 -15.36
N VAL A 182 -14.41 0.14 -15.48
CA VAL A 182 -15.14 1.39 -15.27
C VAL A 182 -16.27 1.55 -16.27
N SER A 183 -16.01 1.29 -17.55
CA SER A 183 -16.99 1.47 -18.62
C SER A 183 -18.20 0.55 -18.45
N LEU A 184 -17.98 -0.70 -18.05
CA LEU A 184 -19.02 -1.68 -17.78
C LEU A 184 -19.70 -1.51 -16.42
N SER A 185 -19.13 -0.72 -15.51
CA SER A 185 -19.77 -0.38 -14.24
C SER A 185 -21.03 0.45 -14.47
N THR A 186 -22.10 0.15 -13.73
CA THR A 186 -23.30 0.99 -13.67
C THR A 186 -23.25 2.03 -12.56
N SER A 187 -22.27 1.96 -11.67
CA SER A 187 -22.15 2.81 -10.46
C SER A 187 -20.84 3.61 -10.43
N PRO A 188 -20.82 4.83 -9.84
CA PRO A 188 -19.60 5.59 -9.55
C PRO A 188 -18.64 4.90 -8.57
N THR A 189 -19.09 3.88 -7.81
CA THR A 189 -18.30 3.25 -6.75
C THR A 189 -16.93 2.75 -7.22
N ILE A 190 -16.87 2.14 -8.42
CA ILE A 190 -15.60 1.66 -9.00
C ILE A 190 -14.66 2.85 -9.28
N SER A 191 -15.18 3.91 -9.91
CA SER A 191 -14.41 5.11 -10.22
C SER A 191 -13.82 5.73 -8.95
N ARG A 192 -14.63 5.90 -7.90
CA ARG A 192 -14.18 6.42 -6.60
C ARG A 192 -13.13 5.51 -5.94
N ALA A 193 -13.31 4.20 -6.00
CA ALA A 193 -12.35 3.26 -5.46
C ALA A 193 -11.01 3.31 -6.20
N LEU A 194 -11.01 3.41 -7.53
CA LEU A 194 -9.77 3.57 -8.31
C LEU A 194 -9.05 4.88 -7.98
N LEU A 195 -9.79 5.98 -7.76
CA LEU A 195 -9.22 7.24 -7.29
C LEU A 195 -8.59 7.07 -5.90
N GLY A 196 -9.28 6.41 -4.97
CA GLY A 196 -8.75 6.10 -3.64
C GLY A 196 -7.52 5.19 -3.65
N LEU A 197 -7.35 4.36 -4.68
CA LEU A 197 -6.14 3.55 -4.90
C LEU A 197 -4.97 4.34 -5.51
N GLY A 198 -5.16 5.63 -5.79
CA GLY A 198 -4.14 6.49 -6.37
C GLY A 198 -3.88 6.24 -7.86
N ILE A 199 -4.94 5.96 -8.63
CA ILE A 199 -4.80 5.73 -10.08
C ILE A 199 -4.33 6.99 -10.83
N LEU A 200 -4.60 8.17 -10.29
CA LEU A 200 -4.19 9.43 -10.92
C LEU A 200 -2.68 9.62 -10.84
N GLU A 201 -2.09 9.42 -9.68
CA GLU A 201 -0.63 9.43 -9.46
C GLU A 201 0.03 8.38 -10.32
N PHE A 202 -0.57 7.18 -10.37
CA PHE A 202 -0.09 6.14 -11.28
C PHE A 202 -0.09 6.65 -12.72
N ILE A 203 -1.20 7.15 -13.26
CA ILE A 203 -1.25 7.67 -14.64
C ILE A 203 -0.24 8.81 -14.85
N ILE A 204 -0.10 9.71 -13.88
CA ILE A 204 0.85 10.83 -13.93
C ILE A 204 2.30 10.36 -14.02
N GLU A 205 2.67 9.37 -13.20
CA GLU A 205 4.00 8.77 -13.20
C GLU A 205 4.30 7.97 -14.46
N THR A 206 3.26 7.48 -15.14
CA THR A 206 3.38 6.40 -16.13
C THR A 206 3.12 6.83 -17.58
N SER A 207 2.24 7.80 -17.81
CA SER A 207 1.56 7.96 -19.09
C SER A 207 1.97 9.21 -19.88
N PHE A 208 2.78 10.10 -19.28
CA PHE A 208 3.08 11.42 -19.86
C PHE A 208 4.42 11.56 -20.56
N GLN A 209 5.23 10.50 -20.64
CA GLN A 209 6.56 10.60 -21.26
C GLN A 209 6.66 10.00 -22.67
N GLU A 210 5.79 9.07 -23.10
CA GLU A 210 6.15 8.17 -24.22
C GLU A 210 5.08 7.96 -25.31
N ALA A 211 3.83 8.45 -25.14
CA ALA A 211 2.79 8.18 -26.15
C ALA A 211 2.96 9.09 -27.38
N GLY A 212 3.49 8.52 -28.47
CA GLY A 212 3.50 9.17 -29.79
C GLY A 212 2.09 9.53 -30.29
N PRO A 213 1.96 10.47 -31.25
CA PRO A 213 0.68 11.07 -31.66
C PRO A 213 -0.33 10.12 -32.31
N ARG A 214 0.04 8.84 -32.53
CA ARG A 214 -0.79 7.87 -33.27
C ARG A 214 -1.45 6.79 -32.40
N TYR A 215 -1.15 6.72 -31.10
CA TYR A 215 -1.70 5.69 -30.23
C TYR A 215 -2.65 6.29 -29.19
N GLU A 216 -3.82 5.66 -29.03
CA GLU A 216 -4.77 5.97 -27.97
C GLU A 216 -4.05 5.81 -26.62
N ASN A 217 -3.96 6.90 -25.85
CA ASN A 217 -3.33 6.85 -24.54
C ASN A 217 -4.26 6.12 -23.58
N PRO A 218 -3.87 4.94 -23.06
CA PRO A 218 -4.76 4.13 -22.24
C PRO A 218 -5.03 4.81 -20.88
N GLY A 219 -4.11 5.64 -20.38
CA GLY A 219 -4.30 6.45 -19.18
C GLY A 219 -5.37 7.52 -19.39
N GLU A 220 -5.28 8.31 -20.47
CA GLU A 220 -6.31 9.31 -20.80
C GLU A 220 -7.69 8.67 -21.01
N SER A 221 -7.73 7.55 -21.72
CA SER A 221 -8.97 6.81 -21.98
C SER A 221 -9.60 6.29 -20.68
N LEU A 222 -8.79 5.86 -19.72
CA LEU A 222 -9.24 5.48 -18.39
C LEU A 222 -9.78 6.71 -17.63
N LEU A 223 -9.08 7.84 -17.65
CA LEU A 223 -9.54 9.07 -16.98
C LEU A 223 -10.86 9.58 -17.54
N GLN A 224 -11.05 9.54 -18.86
CA GLN A 224 -12.33 9.88 -19.50
C GLN A 224 -13.44 8.92 -19.06
N ALA A 225 -13.16 7.61 -18.99
CA ALA A 225 -14.12 6.63 -18.50
C ALA A 225 -14.50 6.88 -17.02
N ILE A 226 -13.51 7.21 -16.16
CA ILE A 226 -13.73 7.56 -14.76
C ILE A 226 -14.62 8.79 -14.68
N LEU A 227 -14.26 9.86 -15.39
CA LEU A 227 -14.97 11.14 -15.41
C LEU A 227 -16.43 10.96 -15.83
N GLY A 228 -16.69 10.14 -16.86
CA GLY A 228 -18.04 9.84 -17.33
C GLY A 228 -18.91 9.02 -16.36
N LYS A 229 -18.33 8.52 -15.25
CA LYS A 229 -19.05 7.76 -14.20
C LYS A 229 -19.18 8.51 -12.89
N LEU A 230 -18.42 9.57 -12.66
CA LEU A 230 -18.48 10.35 -11.42
C LEU A 230 -19.75 11.20 -11.38
N ASP A 231 -20.24 11.43 -10.16
CA ASP A 231 -21.40 12.28 -9.90
C ASP A 231 -20.93 13.74 -9.75
N PRO A 232 -21.47 14.70 -10.52
CA PRO A 232 -21.00 16.08 -10.51
C PRO A 232 -21.17 16.81 -9.17
N ILE A 233 -22.09 16.34 -8.32
CA ILE A 233 -22.38 16.93 -7.02
C ILE A 233 -21.51 16.25 -5.95
N GLN A 234 -21.47 14.93 -5.93
CA GLN A 234 -20.75 14.18 -4.89
C GLN A 234 -19.23 14.16 -5.11
N ASP A 235 -18.78 14.25 -6.36
CA ASP A 235 -17.37 14.13 -6.74
C ASP A 235 -16.76 15.49 -7.17
N ILE A 236 -17.28 16.60 -6.61
CA ILE A 236 -16.94 17.99 -6.97
C ILE A 236 -15.43 18.30 -6.87
N HIS A 237 -14.70 17.59 -6.01
CA HIS A 237 -13.25 17.76 -5.86
C HIS A 237 -12.43 16.93 -6.85
N SER A 238 -12.90 15.71 -7.19
CA SER A 238 -12.17 14.81 -8.08
C SER A 238 -12.30 15.19 -9.54
N ILE A 239 -13.47 15.69 -9.96
CA ILE A 239 -13.78 16.04 -11.35
C ILE A 239 -12.82 17.12 -11.89
N PRO A 240 -12.65 18.29 -11.23
CA PRO A 240 -11.72 19.31 -11.71
C PRO A 240 -10.29 18.80 -11.81
N TRP A 241 -9.85 17.98 -10.85
CA TRP A 241 -8.50 17.43 -10.84
C TRP A 241 -8.25 16.46 -12.01
N ILE A 242 -9.21 15.57 -12.31
CA ILE A 242 -9.11 14.68 -13.48
C ILE A 242 -9.11 15.49 -14.78
N GLN A 243 -9.99 16.48 -14.90
CA GLN A 243 -10.04 17.38 -16.05
C GLN A 243 -8.72 18.12 -16.23
N GLU A 244 -8.13 18.60 -15.15
CA GLU A 244 -6.82 19.25 -15.15
C GLU A 244 -5.73 18.31 -15.66
N VAL A 245 -5.69 17.05 -15.20
CA VAL A 245 -4.70 16.05 -15.67
C VAL A 245 -4.86 15.74 -17.15
N ILE A 246 -6.11 15.63 -17.65
CA ILE A 246 -6.39 15.45 -19.08
C ILE A 246 -5.95 16.69 -19.88
N ASN A 247 -6.33 17.89 -19.43
CA ASN A 247 -6.08 19.15 -20.11
C ASN A 247 -4.60 19.58 -20.09
N HIS A 248 -3.86 19.28 -19.02
CA HIS A 248 -2.42 19.56 -18.94
C HIS A 248 -1.61 18.79 -19.99
N ARG A 249 -2.13 17.66 -20.51
CA ARG A 249 -1.54 16.97 -21.66
C ARG A 249 -1.68 17.78 -22.94
N VAL A 250 -2.87 18.34 -23.16
CA VAL A 250 -3.15 19.22 -24.31
C VAL A 250 -2.24 20.43 -24.28
N MET A 251 -1.99 21.00 -23.09
CA MET A 251 -1.11 22.16 -22.93
C MET A 251 0.40 21.85 -23.00
N LYS A 252 0.89 20.70 -22.52
CA LYS A 252 2.31 20.32 -22.69
C LYS A 252 2.69 20.11 -24.16
N LEU A 253 1.72 19.83 -25.04
CA LEU A 253 1.91 19.81 -26.49
C LEU A 253 1.74 21.19 -27.16
N SER A 254 1.30 22.22 -26.42
CA SER A 254 0.90 23.50 -27.02
C SER A 254 1.45 24.80 -26.39
N VAL A 255 1.89 24.92 -25.12
CA VAL A 255 2.60 26.11 -24.55
C VAL A 255 2.86 25.95 -23.03
N ARG A 256 3.91 26.65 -22.54
CA ARG A 256 4.34 26.80 -21.13
C ARG A 256 3.19 26.94 -20.11
N PRO A 257 3.32 26.38 -18.88
CA PRO A 257 2.30 26.48 -17.84
C PRO A 257 2.09 27.93 -17.36
N THR A 258 0.81 28.27 -17.15
CA THR A 258 0.25 29.55 -16.71
C THR A 258 0.69 29.97 -15.30
N LEU A 259 0.82 31.28 -15.09
CA LEU A 259 1.39 31.94 -13.90
C LEU A 259 0.67 31.62 -12.57
N GLU A 260 -0.63 31.32 -12.58
CA GLU A 260 -1.40 31.06 -11.35
C GLU A 260 -0.98 29.77 -10.64
N PHE A 261 -0.65 28.70 -11.38
CA PHE A 261 -0.17 27.43 -10.81
C PHE A 261 1.20 27.56 -10.16
N LYS A 262 2.05 28.45 -10.67
CA LYS A 262 3.33 28.73 -10.03
C LYS A 262 3.11 29.40 -8.67
N SER A 263 2.19 30.36 -8.60
CA SER A 263 1.92 31.10 -7.36
C SER A 263 1.40 30.20 -6.22
N LYS A 264 0.45 29.29 -6.49
CA LYS A 264 -0.07 28.38 -5.46
C LYS A 264 0.99 27.38 -4.99
N LYS A 265 1.74 26.79 -5.91
CA LYS A 265 2.80 25.83 -5.59
C LYS A 265 3.96 26.49 -4.85
N GLU A 266 4.32 27.71 -5.21
CA GLU A 266 5.32 28.51 -4.50
C GLU A 266 4.84 28.86 -3.08
N ALA A 267 3.57 29.23 -2.91
CA ALA A 267 2.99 29.47 -1.59
C ALA A 267 2.98 28.21 -0.70
N GLU A 268 2.63 27.05 -1.25
CA GLU A 268 2.70 25.76 -0.54
C GLU A 268 4.14 25.44 -0.11
N ILE A 269 5.11 25.60 -1.01
CA ILE A 269 6.53 25.37 -0.71
C ILE A 269 7.03 26.34 0.37
N GLN A 270 6.68 27.63 0.28
CA GLN A 270 7.05 28.64 1.27
C GLN A 270 6.43 28.35 2.64
N ARG A 271 5.15 27.97 2.69
CA ARG A 271 4.49 27.62 3.95
C ARG A 271 5.12 26.37 4.55
N LEU A 272 5.42 25.34 3.75
CA LEU A 272 6.08 24.12 4.23
C LEU A 272 7.49 24.40 4.77
N SER A 273 8.25 25.27 4.11
CA SER A 273 9.53 25.75 4.64
C SER A 273 9.39 26.56 5.92
N ALA A 274 8.31 27.34 6.08
CA ALA A 274 8.01 28.03 7.34
C ALA A 274 7.68 27.04 8.47
N ILE A 275 6.88 26.00 8.21
CA ILE A 275 6.60 24.95 9.19
C ILE A 275 7.89 24.23 9.58
N GLU A 276 8.73 23.87 8.61
CA GLU A 276 10.03 23.23 8.84
C GLU A 276 10.91 24.07 9.77
N ASN A 277 11.02 25.37 9.50
CA ASN A 277 11.77 26.30 10.36
C ASN A 277 11.17 26.40 11.77
N ILE A 278 9.84 26.46 11.91
CA ILE A 278 9.18 26.52 13.22
C ILE A 278 9.46 25.24 14.00
N LEU A 279 9.33 24.07 13.36
CA LEU A 279 9.55 22.78 14.00
C LEU A 279 11.01 22.59 14.42
N GLN A 280 11.98 23.06 13.62
CA GLN A 280 13.40 23.03 13.95
C GLN A 280 13.77 24.03 15.06
N ASN A 281 13.18 25.23 15.06
CA ASN A 281 13.45 26.26 16.08
C ASN A 281 12.81 25.95 17.44
N LYS A 282 11.68 25.24 17.48
CA LYS A 282 11.08 24.79 18.75
C LYS A 282 12.02 23.87 19.52
N ASP A 283 12.89 23.16 18.80
CA ASP A 283 13.84 22.21 19.39
C ASP A 283 15.08 22.89 19.98
N SER A 284 15.39 24.13 19.58
CA SER A 284 16.52 24.91 20.10
C SER A 284 16.19 25.68 21.38
N GLY A 285 14.99 25.51 21.93
CA GLY A 285 14.53 26.23 23.13
C GLY A 285 14.27 27.72 22.89
N ALA A 286 14.27 28.18 21.64
CA ALA A 286 13.90 29.55 21.29
C ALA A 286 12.39 29.75 21.55
N VAL A 287 12.06 30.78 22.34
CA VAL A 287 10.69 31.14 22.71
C VAL A 287 9.85 31.31 21.45
N THR A 288 8.95 30.35 21.22
CA THR A 288 7.98 30.41 20.14
C THR A 288 6.86 31.35 20.55
N ASP A 289 6.35 32.13 19.59
CA ASP A 289 5.19 32.99 19.77
C ASP A 289 4.02 32.15 20.31
N PRO A 290 3.51 32.43 21.53
CA PRO A 290 2.46 31.64 22.17
C PRO A 290 1.14 31.64 21.39
N ASN A 291 1.02 32.47 20.35
CA ASN A 291 -0.17 32.51 19.48
C ASN A 291 -0.19 31.44 18.38
N PHE A 292 0.88 30.70 18.11
CA PHE A 292 0.85 29.67 17.06
C PHE A 292 0.27 28.35 17.58
N LYS A 293 -0.92 27.97 17.09
CA LYS A 293 -1.56 26.70 17.42
C LYS A 293 -0.81 25.55 16.74
N THR A 294 -0.04 24.80 17.54
CA THR A 294 0.73 23.64 17.06
C THR A 294 -0.15 22.61 16.32
N GLN A 295 -1.44 22.52 16.68
CA GLN A 295 -2.42 21.66 16.00
C GLN A 295 -2.71 22.05 14.54
N GLU A 296 -2.71 23.34 14.21
CA GLU A 296 -2.93 23.81 12.82
C GLU A 296 -1.75 23.42 11.93
N LEU A 297 -0.52 23.51 12.44
CA LEU A 297 0.69 23.07 11.73
C LEU A 297 0.66 21.59 11.39
N TYR A 298 0.27 20.74 12.34
CA TYR A 298 0.15 19.31 12.08
C TYR A 298 -1.01 19.00 11.13
N SER A 299 -2.11 19.74 11.21
CA SER A 299 -3.22 19.57 10.24
C SER A 299 -2.76 19.86 8.82
N ASP A 300 -2.00 20.94 8.59
CA ASP A 300 -1.40 21.26 7.29
C ASP A 300 -0.45 20.15 6.81
N LEU A 301 0.42 19.65 7.70
CA LEU A 301 1.36 18.58 7.35
C LEU A 301 0.64 17.28 6.96
N LEU A 302 -0.42 16.94 7.67
CA LEU A 302 -1.20 15.74 7.37
C LEU A 302 -1.95 15.91 6.04
N GLU A 303 -2.57 17.07 5.79
CA GLU A 303 -3.18 17.40 4.51
C GLU A 303 -2.15 17.27 3.37
N TRP A 304 -0.96 17.85 3.54
CA TRP A 304 0.09 17.82 2.54
C TRP A 304 0.74 16.46 2.31
N SER A 305 0.61 15.54 3.26
CA SER A 305 1.05 14.15 3.07
C SER A 305 0.10 13.35 2.16
N CYS A 306 -1.15 13.81 2.01
CA CYS A 306 -2.18 13.12 1.22
C CYS A 306 -1.88 13.09 -0.29
N PRO A 307 -2.44 12.11 -1.04
CA PRO A 307 -2.15 11.90 -2.45
C PRO A 307 -2.44 13.09 -3.40
N GLY A 308 -3.30 14.03 -2.99
CA GLY A 308 -3.65 15.22 -3.78
C GLY A 308 -2.53 16.25 -3.97
N HIS A 309 -1.44 16.17 -3.21
CA HIS A 309 -0.31 17.11 -3.32
C HIS A 309 0.83 16.60 -4.20
N SER A 310 1.68 17.53 -4.66
CA SER A 310 2.87 17.16 -5.42
C SER A 310 3.76 16.22 -4.62
N VAL A 311 4.42 15.27 -5.28
CA VAL A 311 5.24 14.26 -4.59
C VAL A 311 6.35 14.90 -3.75
N LEU A 312 6.92 16.01 -4.20
CA LEU A 312 7.90 16.77 -3.42
C LEU A 312 7.27 17.33 -2.12
N THR A 313 6.07 17.90 -2.21
CA THR A 313 5.32 18.42 -1.04
C THR A 313 5.03 17.28 -0.08
N ARG A 314 4.47 16.17 -0.59
CA ARG A 314 4.17 14.96 0.20
C ARG A 314 5.41 14.41 0.88
N ALA A 315 6.52 14.26 0.16
CA ALA A 315 7.77 13.72 0.70
C ALA A 315 8.33 14.60 1.81
N ARG A 316 8.27 15.93 1.67
CA ARG A 316 8.69 16.86 2.73
C ARG A 316 7.77 16.82 3.93
N ALA A 317 6.45 16.82 3.73
CA ALA A 317 5.48 16.72 4.82
C ALA A 317 5.64 15.40 5.58
N PHE A 318 5.71 14.28 4.86
CA PHE A 318 5.93 12.95 5.44
C PHE A 318 7.27 12.85 6.16
N ARG A 319 8.34 13.45 5.62
CA ARG A 319 9.63 13.57 6.31
C ARG A 319 9.50 14.25 7.67
N LEU A 320 8.79 15.38 7.75
CA LEU A 320 8.56 16.10 9.01
C LEU A 320 7.68 15.33 10.00
N ILE A 321 6.68 14.60 9.49
CA ILE A 321 5.86 13.70 10.32
C ILE A 321 6.75 12.61 10.92
N MET A 322 7.49 11.89 10.08
CA MET A 322 8.37 10.80 10.49
C MET A 322 9.49 11.26 11.43
N HIS A 323 10.03 12.47 11.22
CA HIS A 323 10.95 13.14 12.14
C HIS A 323 10.38 13.27 13.56
N LYS A 324 9.14 13.78 13.68
CA LYS A 324 8.48 13.95 14.98
C LYS A 324 8.11 12.62 15.63
N ILE A 325 7.68 11.62 14.85
CA ILE A 325 7.47 10.26 15.35
C ILE A 325 8.78 9.67 15.89
N GLY A 326 9.90 9.90 15.21
CA GLY A 326 11.23 9.42 15.63
C GLY A 326 11.68 9.97 16.99
N ARG A 327 11.20 11.14 17.39
CA ARG A 327 11.51 11.73 18.70
C ARG A 327 10.67 11.23 19.86
N SER A 328 9.60 10.50 19.62
CA SER A 328 8.62 10.09 20.66
C SER A 328 7.84 11.22 21.35
N ASP A 329 8.20 12.49 21.15
CA ASP A 329 7.57 13.66 21.77
C ASP A 329 6.52 14.29 20.85
N SER A 330 5.39 13.61 20.67
CA SER A 330 4.41 14.07 19.67
C SER A 330 2.94 13.83 20.05
N GLU A 331 2.54 14.12 21.29
CA GLU A 331 1.11 14.10 21.68
C GLU A 331 0.25 14.97 20.76
N ASP A 332 0.74 16.14 20.37
CA ASP A 332 0.07 17.04 19.43
C ASP A 332 -0.11 16.40 18.03
N LEU A 333 0.92 15.71 17.52
CA LEU A 333 0.85 15.01 16.23
C LEU A 333 -0.06 13.78 16.32
N ALA A 334 0.02 13.03 17.41
CA ALA A 334 -0.86 11.89 17.67
C ALA A 334 -2.32 12.33 17.72
N THR A 335 -2.61 13.44 18.39
CA THR A 335 -3.94 14.08 18.41
C THR A 335 -4.39 14.45 17.01
N ALA A 336 -3.51 15.08 16.22
CA ALA A 336 -3.84 15.47 14.86
C ALA A 336 -4.14 14.25 13.95
N ILE A 337 -3.33 13.18 14.05
CA ILE A 337 -3.51 11.94 13.27
C ILE A 337 -4.83 11.24 13.62
N VAL A 338 -5.18 11.19 14.90
CA VAL A 338 -6.41 10.54 15.39
C VAL A 338 -7.66 11.29 14.92
N CYS A 339 -7.56 12.59 14.69
CA CYS A 339 -8.65 13.43 14.18
C CYS A 339 -8.83 13.33 12.65
N LEU A 340 -7.96 12.63 11.92
CA LEU A 340 -8.11 12.46 10.48
C LEU A 340 -9.34 11.60 10.13
N PRO A 341 -9.93 11.81 8.94
CA PRO A 341 -10.86 10.84 8.36
C PRO A 341 -10.24 9.43 8.35
N SER A 342 -11.04 8.40 8.60
CA SER A 342 -10.52 7.04 8.77
C SER A 342 -9.73 6.52 7.56
N SER A 343 -10.09 6.92 6.34
CA SER A 343 -9.34 6.57 5.12
C SER A 343 -7.95 7.20 5.09
N ASP A 344 -7.84 8.46 5.48
CA ASP A 344 -6.59 9.22 5.40
C ASP A 344 -5.65 8.79 6.52
N CYS A 345 -6.22 8.56 7.71
CA CYS A 345 -5.53 7.93 8.82
C CYS A 345 -4.97 6.55 8.44
N GLN A 346 -5.78 5.69 7.81
CA GLN A 346 -5.34 4.37 7.36
C GLN A 346 -4.21 4.45 6.32
N ASN A 347 -4.31 5.37 5.35
CA ASN A 347 -3.28 5.55 4.33
C ASN A 347 -1.95 6.04 4.94
N LEU A 348 -2.01 7.03 5.83
CA LEU A 348 -0.82 7.55 6.51
C LEU A 348 -0.18 6.50 7.41
N LEU A 349 -0.97 5.78 8.20
CA LEU A 349 -0.45 4.70 9.03
C LEU A 349 0.18 3.61 8.17
N TRP A 350 -0.47 3.21 7.07
CA TRP A 350 0.12 2.27 6.12
C TRP A 350 1.48 2.76 5.60
N ASP A 351 1.58 4.04 5.22
CA ASP A 351 2.82 4.65 4.78
C ASP A 351 3.91 4.61 5.86
N MET A 352 3.56 4.90 7.12
CA MET A 352 4.47 4.79 8.27
C MET A 352 4.91 3.34 8.51
N PHE A 353 3.98 2.38 8.56
CA PHE A 353 4.30 0.96 8.72
C PHE A 353 5.22 0.46 7.61
N PHE A 354 4.91 0.82 6.37
CA PHE A 354 5.72 0.44 5.22
C PHE A 354 7.14 1.01 5.33
N CYS A 355 7.25 2.31 5.66
CA CYS A 355 8.50 3.00 5.89
C CYS A 355 9.36 2.31 6.97
N ILE A 356 8.77 2.00 8.13
CA ILE A 356 9.46 1.33 9.26
C ILE A 356 9.78 -0.13 8.95
N ARG A 357 8.91 -0.85 8.23
CA ARG A 357 9.16 -2.24 7.80
C ARG A 357 10.33 -2.32 6.80
N ILE A 358 10.50 -1.34 5.91
CA ILE A 358 11.64 -1.29 4.97
C ILE A 358 12.98 -1.29 5.72
N TYR A 359 13.11 -0.54 6.82
CA TYR A 359 14.34 -0.47 7.61
C TYR A 359 14.84 -1.84 8.08
N LYS A 360 13.92 -2.78 8.34
CA LYS A 360 14.22 -4.13 8.85
C LYS A 360 15.15 -4.92 7.92
N GLY A 361 15.17 -4.62 6.62
CA GLY A 361 15.95 -5.36 5.64
C GLY A 361 17.35 -4.81 5.37
N THR A 362 17.70 -3.58 5.77
CA THR A 362 18.61 -2.81 4.91
C THR A 362 19.72 -2.02 5.62
N ARG A 363 20.82 -2.70 5.98
CA ARG A 363 22.15 -2.07 5.81
C ARG A 363 22.42 -1.81 4.31
N LEU A 364 21.97 -2.73 3.45
CA LEU A 364 22.21 -2.68 2.00
C LEU A 364 21.44 -1.58 1.25
N MET A 365 20.17 -1.25 1.58
CA MET A 365 19.52 -0.12 0.89
C MET A 365 20.16 1.21 1.25
N SER A 366 20.55 1.48 2.49
CA SER A 366 21.25 2.74 2.81
C SER A 366 22.48 2.97 1.90
N ASP A 367 23.25 1.91 1.64
CA ASP A 367 24.44 1.97 0.77
C ASP A 367 24.09 1.99 -0.73
N VAL A 368 23.10 1.22 -1.18
CA VAL A 368 22.60 1.26 -2.57
C VAL A 368 21.98 2.62 -2.90
N LEU A 369 21.37 3.28 -1.92
CA LEU A 369 20.67 4.56 -2.06
C LEU A 369 21.62 5.75 -1.96
N ARG A 370 22.64 5.70 -1.10
CA ARG A 370 23.70 6.73 -1.03
C ARG A 370 24.54 6.78 -2.32
N ASN A 371 24.63 5.66 -3.03
CA ASN A 371 25.38 5.53 -4.28
C ASN A 371 24.54 5.68 -5.57
N ALA A 372 23.21 5.76 -5.45
CA ALA A 372 22.35 5.91 -6.61
C ALA A 372 22.14 7.40 -6.95
N SER A 373 22.84 7.86 -7.98
CA SER A 373 22.80 9.23 -8.50
C SER A 373 21.60 9.54 -9.41
N ALA A 374 20.63 8.62 -9.53
CA ALA A 374 19.47 8.77 -10.41
C ALA A 374 18.21 9.23 -9.64
N PRO A 375 17.29 9.98 -10.27
CA PRO A 375 16.04 10.36 -9.65
C PRO A 375 15.18 9.09 -9.50
N PHE A 376 15.18 8.53 -8.29
CA PHE A 376 14.29 7.43 -7.90
C PHE A 376 12.83 7.74 -8.24
N GLY A 377 12.03 6.68 -8.40
CA GLY A 377 10.58 6.83 -8.47
C GLY A 377 10.07 7.70 -7.32
N SER A 378 9.07 8.53 -7.62
CA SER A 378 8.56 9.57 -6.73
C SER A 378 8.16 9.01 -5.33
N LEU A 379 7.64 7.79 -5.31
CA LEU A 379 7.19 7.08 -4.11
C LEU A 379 8.33 6.46 -3.30
N THR A 380 9.38 5.94 -3.95
CA THR A 380 10.57 5.43 -3.27
C THR A 380 11.27 6.58 -2.54
N ALA A 381 11.47 7.71 -3.21
CA ALA A 381 12.02 8.92 -2.60
C ALA A 381 11.17 9.43 -1.41
N TYR A 382 9.85 9.33 -1.50
CA TYR A 382 8.91 9.67 -0.42
C TYR A 382 9.14 8.84 0.84
N TYR A 383 9.13 7.50 0.74
CA TYR A 383 9.34 6.64 1.90
C TYR A 383 10.75 6.75 2.46
N LEU A 384 11.76 6.93 1.61
CA LEU A 384 13.13 7.09 2.04
C LEU A 384 13.38 8.40 2.77
N ALA A 385 12.77 9.51 2.34
CA ALA A 385 12.86 10.77 3.05
C ALA A 385 12.24 10.65 4.45
N GLY A 386 11.10 9.95 4.57
CA GLY A 386 10.50 9.62 5.86
C GLY A 386 11.42 8.76 6.73
N LEU A 387 12.00 7.71 6.15
CA LEU A 387 12.85 6.78 6.87
C LEU A 387 14.14 7.42 7.36
N ASP A 388 14.79 8.23 6.52
CA ASP A 388 16.00 8.98 6.85
C ASP A 388 15.76 9.88 8.07
N ALA A 389 14.71 10.70 8.03
CA ALA A 389 14.37 11.60 9.13
C ALA A 389 13.96 10.86 10.40
N TYR A 390 13.18 9.80 10.29
CA TYR A 390 12.86 8.95 11.43
C TYR A 390 14.11 8.34 12.05
N SER A 391 15.00 7.78 11.23
CA SER A 391 16.22 7.10 11.69
C SER A 391 17.20 8.03 12.38
N HIS A 392 17.33 9.25 11.87
CA HIS A 392 18.19 10.29 12.43
C HIS A 392 17.79 10.59 13.88
N GLU A 393 16.48 10.71 14.12
CA GLU A 393 15.94 11.07 15.43
C GLU A 393 15.80 9.86 16.37
N ALA A 394 15.29 8.73 15.86
CA ALA A 394 15.04 7.55 16.67
C ALA A 394 16.32 6.89 17.21
N CYS A 395 17.41 6.96 16.46
CA CYS A 395 18.65 6.30 16.86
C CYS A 395 19.56 7.19 17.71
N GLY A 396 19.56 8.53 17.58
CA GLY A 396 20.40 9.45 18.37
C GLY A 396 21.92 9.22 18.30
N PHE A 397 22.38 8.12 17.68
CA PHE A 397 23.77 7.72 17.57
C PHE A 397 24.29 8.00 16.16
N PRO A 398 25.50 8.56 16.02
CA PRO A 398 26.21 8.46 14.75
C PRO A 398 26.34 6.98 14.39
N GLN A 399 26.07 6.62 13.13
CA GLN A 399 25.94 5.23 12.59
C GLN A 399 27.17 4.31 12.77
N GLN A 400 28.14 4.63 13.63
CA GLN A 400 29.31 3.81 13.91
C GLN A 400 28.96 2.66 14.88
N GLU A 401 28.84 1.47 14.28
CA GLU A 401 29.09 0.15 14.89
C GLU A 401 28.37 -0.19 16.21
N VAL A 402 27.07 0.11 16.31
CA VAL A 402 26.25 -0.52 17.36
C VAL A 402 25.84 -1.94 16.91
N ASP A 403 25.89 -2.90 17.84
CA ASP A 403 25.41 -4.26 17.66
C ASP A 403 23.98 -4.26 17.08
N VAL A 404 23.82 -4.99 15.96
CA VAL A 404 22.63 -5.01 15.09
C VAL A 404 21.29 -5.26 15.83
N PRO A 405 21.21 -6.10 16.88
CA PRO A 405 19.95 -6.34 17.60
C PRO A 405 19.47 -5.11 18.39
N VAL A 406 20.36 -4.52 19.20
CA VAL A 406 20.04 -3.35 20.05
C VAL A 406 19.61 -2.14 19.21
N ALA A 407 20.28 -1.92 18.07
CA ALA A 407 19.93 -0.83 17.16
C ALA A 407 18.50 -0.96 16.60
N ARG A 408 18.01 -2.19 16.35
CA ARG A 408 16.66 -2.41 15.81
C ARG A 408 15.57 -2.14 16.84
N ALA A 409 15.81 -2.50 18.10
CA ALA A 409 14.82 -2.30 19.15
C ALA A 409 14.72 -0.81 19.55
N VAL A 410 15.86 -0.12 19.66
CA VAL A 410 15.91 1.34 19.84
C VAL A 410 15.19 2.04 18.70
N PHE A 411 15.45 1.63 17.45
CA PHE A 411 14.81 2.22 16.28
C PHE A 411 13.28 2.13 16.31
N ARG A 412 12.66 1.13 16.93
CA ARG A 412 11.19 0.93 16.86
C ARG A 412 10.42 1.52 18.03
N THR A 413 11.12 1.84 19.11
CA THR A 413 10.52 2.34 20.34
C THR A 413 9.72 3.62 20.12
N PRO A 414 10.25 4.64 19.41
CA PRO A 414 9.51 5.88 19.16
C PRO A 414 8.21 5.66 18.38
N PHE A 415 8.24 4.76 17.40
CA PHE A 415 7.06 4.40 16.62
C PHE A 415 6.00 3.70 17.48
N LEU A 416 6.38 2.70 18.27
CA LEU A 416 5.44 1.99 19.16
C LEU A 416 4.87 2.90 20.25
N MET A 417 5.69 3.81 20.81
CA MET A 417 5.24 4.84 21.75
C MET A 417 4.22 5.77 21.09
N SER A 418 4.52 6.24 19.87
CA SER A 418 3.62 7.12 19.12
C SER A 418 2.29 6.43 18.81
N LEU A 419 2.32 5.17 18.37
CA LEU A 419 1.09 4.39 18.15
C LEU A 419 0.29 4.22 19.44
N ARG A 420 0.95 3.90 20.56
CA ARG A 420 0.27 3.79 21.87
C ARG A 420 -0.40 5.10 22.26
N SER A 421 0.29 6.24 22.11
CA SER A 421 -0.30 7.56 22.35
C SER A 421 -1.50 7.83 21.45
N MET A 422 -1.42 7.50 20.15
CA MET A 422 -2.57 7.65 19.24
C MET A 422 -3.77 6.80 19.66
N VAL A 423 -3.56 5.54 20.06
CA VAL A 423 -4.67 4.68 20.53
C VAL A 423 -5.26 5.23 21.84
N MET A 424 -4.42 5.67 22.78
CA MET A 424 -4.86 6.26 24.05
C MET A 424 -5.75 7.49 23.82
N LEU A 425 -5.28 8.40 22.95
CA LEU A 425 -5.96 9.65 22.61
C LEU A 425 -7.21 9.44 21.75
N SER A 426 -7.32 8.30 21.06
CA SER A 426 -8.51 7.98 20.28
C SER A 426 -9.71 7.71 21.16
N THR A 427 -10.81 8.42 20.89
CA THR A 427 -12.11 8.20 21.54
C THR A 427 -12.92 7.08 20.86
N SER A 428 -12.45 6.58 19.71
CA SER A 428 -13.21 5.65 18.85
C SER A 428 -12.50 4.30 18.69
N PRO A 429 -13.23 3.17 18.74
CA PRO A 429 -12.66 1.84 18.45
C PRO A 429 -12.13 1.73 17.00
N ILE A 430 -12.54 2.64 16.10
CA ILE A 430 -12.15 2.61 14.69
C ILE A 430 -10.63 2.64 14.53
N PHE A 431 -9.92 3.45 15.32
CA PHE A 431 -8.47 3.55 15.20
C PHE A 431 -7.78 2.22 15.54
N SER A 432 -8.22 1.55 16.61
CA SER A 432 -7.77 0.21 16.98
C SER A 432 -8.03 -0.82 15.87
N ARG A 433 -9.22 -0.79 15.26
CA ARG A 433 -9.56 -1.66 14.12
C ARG A 433 -8.68 -1.39 12.90
N VAL A 434 -8.37 -0.13 12.62
CA VAL A 434 -7.44 0.25 11.54
C VAL A 434 -6.07 -0.36 11.80
N LEU A 435 -5.49 -0.19 13.01
CA LEU A 435 -4.19 -0.79 13.33
C LEU A 435 -4.19 -2.32 13.16
N LEU A 436 -5.26 -2.99 13.56
CA LEU A 436 -5.42 -4.43 13.39
C LEU A 436 -5.53 -4.85 11.92
N GLY A 437 -6.24 -4.06 11.10
CA GLY A 437 -6.28 -4.22 9.66
C GLY A 437 -4.93 -4.00 8.99
N LEU A 438 -4.03 -3.23 9.61
CA LEU A 438 -2.65 -2.99 9.18
C LEU A 438 -1.65 -4.03 9.74
N GLU A 439 -2.15 -5.14 10.29
CA GLU A 439 -1.33 -6.23 10.83
C GLU A 439 -0.38 -5.77 11.96
N ILE A 440 -0.82 -4.83 12.82
CA ILE A 440 -0.01 -4.39 13.97
C ILE A 440 0.40 -5.57 14.87
N LEU A 441 -0.43 -6.61 14.99
CA LEU A 441 -0.10 -7.79 15.79
C LEU A 441 1.12 -8.53 15.21
N GLU A 442 1.13 -8.79 13.90
CA GLU A 442 2.30 -9.40 13.24
C GLU A 442 3.52 -8.49 13.35
N PHE A 443 3.35 -7.18 13.19
CA PHE A 443 4.41 -6.22 13.39
C PHE A 443 5.01 -6.32 14.81
N ILE A 444 4.20 -6.23 15.88
CA ILE A 444 4.69 -6.33 17.26
C ILE A 444 5.32 -7.71 17.52
N LEU A 445 4.69 -8.78 17.03
CA LEU A 445 5.20 -10.16 17.16
C LEU A 445 6.59 -10.31 16.54
N GLU A 446 6.77 -9.74 15.36
CA GLU A 446 8.04 -9.68 14.65
C GLU A 446 9.06 -8.75 15.32
N THR A 447 8.61 -7.71 16.02
CA THR A 447 9.49 -6.64 16.49
C THR A 447 9.96 -6.75 17.93
N SER A 448 9.09 -7.22 18.82
CA SER A 448 9.27 -7.08 20.27
C SER A 448 9.65 -8.38 20.96
N PHE A 449 9.47 -9.54 20.30
CA PHE A 449 9.55 -10.84 20.99
C PHE A 449 10.68 -11.76 20.51
N GLN A 450 11.55 -11.30 19.61
CA GLN A 450 12.80 -12.01 19.29
C GLN A 450 13.86 -11.82 20.40
N GLU A 451 13.71 -10.80 21.26
CA GLU A 451 14.62 -10.47 22.36
C GLU A 451 13.87 -10.53 23.70
N VAL A 452 13.66 -11.74 24.21
CA VAL A 452 12.96 -12.03 25.47
C VAL A 452 13.62 -11.30 26.63
N GLY A 453 12.83 -10.56 27.43
CA GLY A 453 13.32 -9.87 28.63
C GLY A 453 13.78 -8.43 28.41
N SER A 454 13.56 -7.86 27.22
CA SER A 454 13.85 -6.47 26.93
C SER A 454 12.68 -5.55 27.29
N GLN A 455 12.98 -4.29 27.67
CA GLN A 455 11.99 -3.23 27.91
C GLN A 455 10.98 -3.03 26.74
N TYR A 456 11.32 -3.50 25.55
CA TYR A 456 10.53 -3.40 24.33
C TYR A 456 9.36 -4.38 24.26
N GLU A 457 9.51 -5.55 24.90
CA GLU A 457 8.43 -6.52 25.08
C GLU A 457 7.28 -5.89 25.87
N GLY A 458 7.61 -5.15 26.93
CA GLY A 458 6.65 -4.41 27.75
C GLY A 458 5.89 -3.33 26.96
N LEU A 459 6.57 -2.61 26.06
CA LEU A 459 5.92 -1.59 25.24
C LEU A 459 4.95 -2.20 24.21
N GLY A 460 5.36 -3.28 23.54
CA GLY A 460 4.50 -4.01 22.61
C GLY A 460 3.24 -4.57 23.29
N LEU A 461 3.41 -5.20 24.47
CA LEU A 461 2.30 -5.68 25.28
C LEU A 461 1.40 -4.55 25.77
N SER A 462 1.98 -3.42 26.19
CA SER A 462 1.20 -2.24 26.62
C SER A 462 0.37 -1.67 25.46
N LEU A 463 0.92 -1.58 24.25
CA LEU A 463 0.15 -1.17 23.07
C LEU A 463 -1.01 -2.15 22.79
N LEU A 464 -0.78 -3.46 22.85
CA LEU A 464 -1.84 -4.46 22.66
C LEU A 464 -2.93 -4.39 23.73
N GLN A 465 -2.57 -4.13 24.98
CA GLN A 465 -3.53 -3.92 26.08
C GLN A 465 -4.41 -2.69 25.81
N VAL A 466 -3.80 -1.55 25.45
CA VAL A 466 -4.54 -0.33 25.14
C VAL A 466 -5.45 -0.54 23.91
N ILE A 467 -4.99 -1.26 22.89
CA ILE A 467 -5.84 -1.63 21.74
C ILE A 467 -7.04 -2.43 22.22
N LEU A 468 -6.82 -3.46 23.05
CA LEU A 468 -7.86 -4.33 23.57
C LEU A 468 -8.91 -3.56 24.40
N GLU A 469 -8.47 -2.64 25.25
CA GLU A 469 -9.34 -1.77 26.06
C GLU A 469 -10.26 -0.88 25.22
N LYS A 470 -9.86 -0.55 23.99
CA LYS A 470 -10.65 0.29 23.07
C LYS A 470 -11.62 -0.50 22.20
N LEU A 471 -11.46 -1.82 22.07
CA LEU A 471 -12.31 -2.65 21.22
C LEU A 471 -13.66 -2.93 21.87
N ASP A 472 -14.71 -3.03 21.06
CA ASP A 472 -16.03 -3.41 21.53
C ASP A 472 -16.08 -4.94 21.72
N PRO A 473 -16.41 -5.46 22.92
CA PRO A 473 -16.35 -6.90 23.20
C PRO A 473 -17.31 -7.74 22.36
N VAL A 474 -18.35 -7.13 21.80
CA VAL A 474 -19.35 -7.81 20.98
C VAL A 474 -19.01 -7.67 19.49
N GLN A 475 -18.71 -6.46 19.03
CA GLN A 475 -18.45 -6.20 17.61
C GLN A 475 -17.07 -6.69 17.16
N ASP A 476 -16.08 -6.66 18.07
CA ASP A 476 -14.68 -6.92 17.74
C ASP A 476 -14.18 -8.26 18.28
N ILE A 477 -15.10 -9.21 18.54
CA ILE A 477 -14.78 -10.53 19.12
C ILE A 477 -13.70 -11.29 18.33
N TYR A 478 -13.66 -11.12 17.00
CA TYR A 478 -12.63 -11.70 16.15
C TYR A 478 -11.24 -11.16 16.49
N TYR A 479 -11.09 -9.84 16.58
CA TYR A 479 -9.82 -9.19 16.91
C TYR A 479 -9.38 -9.49 18.34
N ILE A 480 -10.33 -9.46 19.28
CA ILE A 480 -10.08 -9.83 20.68
C ILE A 480 -9.53 -11.26 20.77
N SER A 481 -10.14 -12.21 20.03
CA SER A 481 -9.68 -13.60 20.02
C SER A 481 -8.27 -13.79 19.44
N GLN A 482 -7.77 -12.84 18.64
CA GLN A 482 -6.42 -12.84 18.10
C GLN A 482 -5.39 -12.25 19.08
N ILE A 483 -5.75 -11.16 19.77
CA ILE A 483 -4.83 -10.44 20.66
C ILE A 483 -4.72 -11.11 22.03
N GLN A 484 -5.84 -11.54 22.61
CA GLN A 484 -5.90 -12.06 23.98
C GLN A 484 -4.88 -13.20 24.24
N PRO A 485 -4.73 -14.21 23.35
CA PRO A 485 -3.76 -15.27 23.57
C PRO A 485 -2.31 -14.77 23.60
N SER A 486 -1.99 -13.69 22.89
CA SER A 486 -0.64 -13.11 22.89
C SER A 486 -0.31 -12.39 24.20
N ILE A 487 -1.33 -11.83 24.87
CA ILE A 487 -1.20 -11.21 26.19
C ILE A 487 -1.16 -12.30 27.27
N ASP A 488 -2.12 -13.23 27.27
CA ASP A 488 -2.27 -14.26 28.31
C ASP A 488 -1.08 -15.23 28.39
N CYS A 489 -0.39 -15.50 27.27
CA CYS A 489 0.78 -16.37 27.29
C CYS A 489 1.99 -15.75 28.00
N ARG A 490 1.95 -14.46 28.36
CA ARG A 490 3.13 -13.69 28.80
C ARG A 490 2.95 -12.88 30.09
N VAL A 491 1.72 -12.77 30.57
CA VAL A 491 1.40 -12.38 31.96
C VAL A 491 1.43 -13.64 32.82
#